data_AF-A0A6V7KW20-F1
#
_entry.id   AF-A0A6V7KW20-F1
#
_cell.length_a   1.000
_cell.length_b   1.000
_cell.length_c   1.000
_cell.angle_alpha   90.00
_cell.angle_beta   90.00
_cell.angle_gamma   90.00
#
_symmetry.space_group_name_H-M   'P 1'
#
loop_
_entity.id
_entity.type
_entity.pdbx_description
1 polymer ?
#
loop_
_entity_poly.entity_id
_entity_poly.type
_entity_poly.pdbx_seq_one_letter_code
_entity_poly.pdbx_strand_id
1 'polypeptide(L)' 'YTKMVDEALDLISVAKPKIIVFQRKNVWEAPLTNGKLDFNDLLNKSEPHCCVPVEANEPLYLLYTS' A
#
# COMPACT_ATOMS: atom_id res chain seq x y z
N TYR A 1 -7.76 0.19 10.55
CA TYR A 1 -7.41 0.87 9.30
C TYR A 1 -8.02 0.21 8.07
N THR A 2 -8.01 -1.12 7.97
CA THR A 2 -8.53 -1.82 6.78
C THR A 2 -9.96 -1.46 6.42
N LYS A 3 -10.85 -1.31 7.40
CA LYS A 3 -12.24 -0.85 7.17
C LYS A 3 -12.32 0.52 6.50
N MET A 4 -11.52 1.50 6.93
CA MET A 4 -11.48 2.84 6.32
C MET A 4 -10.97 2.79 4.88
N VAL A 5 -10.01 1.90 4.60
CA VAL A 5 -9.51 1.70 3.23
C VAL A 5 -10.59 1.04 2.37
N ASP A 6 -11.31 0.05 2.90
CA ASP A 6 -12.41 -0.60 2.17
C ASP A 6 -13.52 0.39 1.82
N GLU A 7 -13.94 1.24 2.78
CA GLU A 7 -14.90 2.32 2.52
C GLU A 7 -14.38 3.30 1.46
N ALA A 8 -13.10 3.68 1.50
CA ALA A 8 -12.51 4.56 0.50
C ALA A 8 -12.51 3.92 -0.91
N LEU A 9 -12.31 2.61 -1.02
CA LEU A 9 -12.35 1.89 -2.30
C LEU A 9 -13.74 1.87 -2.93
N ASP A 10 -14.79 1.94 -2.11
CA ASP A 10 -16.17 2.02 -2.58
C ASP A 10 -16.53 3.44 -3.06
N LEU A 11 -15.81 4.47 -2.60
CA LEU A 11 -16.02 5.87 -2.99
C LEU A 11 -15.29 6.26 -4.28
N ILE A 12 -14.20 5.59 -4.63
CA ILE A 12 -13.41 5.95 -5.81
C ILE A 12 -14.06 5.44 -7.11
N SER A 13 -14.08 6.29 -8.13
CA SER A 13 -14.55 5.93 -9.48
C SER A 13 -13.40 5.55 -10.43
N VAL A 14 -12.16 5.61 -9.96
CA VAL A 14 -10.95 5.26 -10.73
C VAL A 14 -10.66 3.75 -10.64
N ALA A 15 -9.75 3.27 -11.49
CA ALA A 15 -9.27 1.89 -11.42
C ALA A 15 -8.75 1.58 -10.01
N LYS A 16 -9.20 0.43 -9.46
CA LYS A 16 -8.86 0.04 -8.08
C LYS A 16 -7.34 -0.09 -7.93
N PRO A 17 -6.72 0.62 -6.97
CA PRO A 17 -5.28 0.54 -6.75
C PRO A 17 -4.89 -0.82 -6.16
N LYS A 18 -3.61 -1.19 -6.31
CA LYS A 18 -3.05 -2.33 -5.59
C LYS A 18 -2.87 -1.96 -4.12
N ILE A 19 -3.22 -2.87 -3.22
CA ILE A 19 -3.18 -2.65 -1.78
C ILE A 19 -2.22 -3.65 -1.16
N ILE A 20 -1.21 -3.14 -0.46
CA ILE A 20 -0.27 -3.95 0.29
C ILE A 20 -0.59 -3.79 1.78
N VAL A 21 -0.84 -4.90 2.45
CA VAL A 21 -1.24 -4.94 3.86
C VAL A 21 -0.06 -5.43 4.69
N PHE A 22 0.37 -4.61 5.63
CA PHE A 22 1.34 -5.02 6.65
C PHE A 22 0.61 -5.53 7.90
N GLN A 23 0.64 -6.84 8.13
CA GLN A 23 0.07 -7.47 9.31
C GLN A 23 0.96 -7.23 10.53
N ARG A 24 0.50 -6.37 11.46
CA ARG A 24 1.24 -6.10 12.70
C ARG A 24 1.14 -7.29 13.64
N LYS A 25 2.28 -7.74 14.18
CA LYS A 25 2.34 -8.85 15.15
C LYS A 25 1.52 -8.54 16.40
N ASN A 26 0.87 -9.56 16.97
CA ASN A 26 0.09 -9.49 18.21
C ASN A 26 -1.12 -8.53 18.15
N VAL A 27 -1.63 -8.26 16.95
CA VAL A 27 -2.85 -7.48 16.71
C VAL A 27 -3.76 -8.29 15.79
N TRP A 28 -5.01 -7.84 15.61
CA TRP A 28 -5.93 -8.39 14.64
C TRP A 28 -5.35 -8.39 13.22
N GLU A 29 -5.36 -9.57 12.59
CA GLU A 29 -4.96 -9.75 11.19
C GLU A 29 -6.09 -9.34 10.25
N ALA A 30 -5.76 -8.49 9.29
CA ALA A 30 -6.72 -8.01 8.32
C ALA A 30 -6.99 -9.05 7.22
N PRO A 31 -8.26 -9.30 6.83
CA PRO A 31 -8.57 -10.17 5.70
C PRO A 31 -7.95 -9.65 4.40
N LEU A 32 -7.27 -10.53 3.68
CA LEU A 32 -6.64 -10.26 2.38
C LEU A 32 -7.61 -10.39 1.20
N THR A 33 -8.88 -10.06 1.41
CA THR A 33 -9.91 -10.09 0.36
C THR A 33 -9.77 -8.90 -0.60
N ASN A 34 -10.44 -8.96 -1.75
CA ASN A 34 -10.50 -7.86 -2.73
C ASN A 34 -9.15 -7.48 -3.37
N GLY A 35 -8.24 -8.44 -3.58
CA GLY A 35 -6.96 -8.19 -4.24
C GLY A 35 -5.91 -7.52 -3.36
N LYS A 36 -6.10 -7.53 -2.04
CA LYS A 36 -5.08 -7.14 -1.06
C LYS A 36 -3.94 -8.17 -1.06
N LEU A 37 -2.73 -7.67 -0.95
CA LEU A 37 -1.51 -8.48 -0.95
C LEU A 37 -0.84 -8.40 0.43
N ASP A 38 -0.31 -9.52 0.91
CA ASP A 38 0.46 -9.53 2.15
C ASP A 38 1.85 -8.97 1.93
N PHE A 39 2.27 -8.07 2.83
CA PHE A 39 3.59 -7.44 2.77
C PHE A 39 4.74 -8.45 2.91
N ASN A 40 4.65 -9.40 3.84
CA ASN A 40 5.73 -10.36 4.07
C ASN A 40 5.85 -11.31 2.90
N ASP A 41 4.74 -11.76 2.33
CA ASP A 41 4.75 -12.60 1.12
C ASP A 41 5.38 -11.88 -0.07
N LEU A 42 5.08 -10.58 -0.25
CA LEU A 42 5.70 -9.77 -1.29
C LEU A 42 7.19 -9.57 -1.06
N LEU A 43 7.59 -9.28 0.18
CA LEU A 43 8.99 -9.10 0.54
C LEU A 43 9.80 -10.38 0.30
N ASN A 44 9.26 -11.54 0.67
CA ASN A 44 9.90 -12.84 0.45
C ASN A 44 10.07 -13.19 -1.04
N LYS A 45 9.19 -12.68 -1.90
CA LYS A 45 9.23 -12.88 -3.36
C LYS A 45 9.98 -11.77 -4.09
N SER A 46 10.36 -10.70 -3.39
CA SER A 46 10.99 -9.54 -4.01
C SER A 46 12.47 -9.77 -4.29
N GLU A 47 12.96 -9.12 -5.33
CA GLU A 47 14.38 -9.09 -5.68
C GLU A 47 14.93 -7.67 -5.45
N PRO A 48 16.24 -7.52 -5.17
CA PRO A 48 16.87 -6.21 -5.04
C PRO A 48 16.65 -5.36 -6.30
N HIS A 49 16.26 -4.10 -6.10
CA HIS A 49 16.04 -3.15 -7.18
C HIS A 49 17.12 -2.06 -7.17
N CYS A 50 17.62 -1.68 -8.36
CA CYS A 50 18.60 -0.60 -8.52
C CYS A 50 18.02 0.76 -8.11
N CYS A 51 18.89 1.71 -7.74
CA CYS A 51 18.46 3.09 -7.49
C CYS A 51 17.95 3.73 -8.79
N VAL A 52 16.84 4.47 -8.70
CA VAL A 52 16.30 5.24 -9.82
C VAL A 52 16.81 6.67 -9.71
N PRO A 53 17.52 7.21 -10.72
CA PRO A 53 17.90 8.62 -10.73
C PRO A 53 16.65 9.48 -10.87
N VAL A 54 16.53 10.50 -10.02
CA VAL A 54 15.40 11.43 -9.98
C VAL A 54 15.92 12.85 -10.11
N GLU A 55 15.18 13.70 -10.80
CA GLU A 55 15.55 15.11 -10.95
C GLU A 55 15.28 15.89 -9.66
N ALA A 56 16.09 16.90 -9.37
CA ALA A 56 16.00 17.65 -8.10
C ALA A 56 14.64 18.34 -7.88
N ASN A 57 13.90 18.60 -8.96
CA ASN A 57 12.59 19.25 -8.94
C ASN A 57 11.41 18.26 -8.88
N GLU A 58 11.66 16.95 -8.88
CA GLU A 58 10.59 15.95 -8.79
C GLU A 58 10.01 15.87 -7.38
N PRO A 59 8.66 15.79 -7.24
CA PRO A 59 8.03 15.70 -5.93
C PRO A 59 8.33 14.34 -5.28
N LEU A 60 9.01 14.36 -4.13
CA LEU A 60 9.39 13.14 -3.40
C LEU A 60 8.24 12.55 -2.59
N TYR A 61 7.46 13.38 -1.91
CA TYR A 61 6.31 12.94 -1.13
C TYR A 61 5.24 14.03 -1.05
N LEU A 62 3.99 13.60 -0.82
CA LEU A 62 2.87 14.47 -0.50
C LEU A 62 2.47 14.21 0.95
N LEU A 63 2.45 15.27 1.76
CA LEU A 63 2.00 15.21 3.15
C LEU A 63 0.78 16.11 3.31
N TYR A 64 -0.39 15.49 3.49
CA TYR A 64 -1.60 16.21 3.82
C TYR A 64 -1.55 16.65 5.29
N THR A 65 -1.66 17.96 5.52
CA THR A 65 -1.83 18.52 6.87
C THR A 65 -3.32 18.71 7.15
N SER A 66 -3.70 18.53 8.41
CA SER A 66 -5.05 18.79 8.91
C SER A 66 -5.47 20.24 8.76
#